data_AF-A0A7K4FHE7-F1
#
_entry.id   AF-A0A7K4FHE7-F1
#
_cell.length_a   1.000
_cell.length_b   1.000
_cell.length_c   1.000
_cell.angle_alpha   90.00
_cell.angle_beta   90.00
_cell.angle_gamma   90.00
#
_symmetry.space_group_name_H-M   'P 1'
#
loop_
_entity.id
_entity.type
_entity.pdbx_description
1 polymer ?
#
loop_
_entity_poly.entity_id
_entity_poly.type
_entity_poly.pdbx_seq_one_letter_code
_entity_poly.pdbx_strand_id
1 'polypeptide(L)'
;MCYNRNRKLSNNKKSKDAEDILSEFDSRNKPEPTPEPEPTPESKSDSVNDNNNSKQSSNSTEDRDVIFVGTKPLMTYVSATLTQLSTRSTVTIKARGKRITQAVDVSQMIVKRMDSVGYVISDVRISSDSLTSQDGKQRNVSTMEIDISKN
;
A
#
# COMPACT_ATOMS: atom_id res chain seq x y z
N MET A 1 -12.11 -30.82 -44.58
CA MET A 1 -12.13 -29.77 -45.63
C MET A 1 -13.56 -29.29 -45.82
N CYS A 2 -13.74 -28.02 -46.21
CA CYS A 2 -14.98 -27.44 -46.74
C CYS A 2 -16.20 -27.34 -45.78
N TYR A 3 -17.20 -26.57 -46.22
CA TYR A 3 -18.14 -25.82 -45.36
C TYR A 3 -19.53 -25.68 -46.04
N ASN A 4 -20.48 -25.06 -45.34
CA ASN A 4 -21.76 -24.50 -45.84
C ASN A 4 -22.89 -25.43 -46.32
N ARG A 5 -24.08 -25.22 -45.73
CA ARG A 5 -25.24 -24.73 -46.52
C ARG A 5 -26.27 -23.92 -45.72
N ASN A 6 -26.29 -22.60 -45.98
CA ASN A 6 -27.41 -21.66 -46.03
C ASN A 6 -28.48 -21.58 -44.90
N ARG A 7 -28.73 -20.35 -44.42
CA ARG A 7 -30.09 -19.87 -44.11
C ARG A 7 -30.27 -18.44 -44.65
N LYS A 8 -31.33 -18.19 -45.42
CA LYS A 8 -31.76 -16.83 -45.83
C LYS A 8 -32.56 -16.17 -44.72
N LEU A 9 -32.47 -14.83 -44.62
CA LEU A 9 -33.51 -13.85 -44.25
C LEU A 9 -32.94 -12.48 -44.68
N SER A 10 -33.55 -11.74 -45.60
CA SER A 10 -34.78 -10.92 -45.47
C SER A 10 -34.47 -9.49 -45.02
N ASN A 11 -34.70 -8.51 -45.89
CA ASN A 11 -34.44 -7.10 -45.63
C ASN A 11 -35.42 -6.53 -44.59
N ASN A 12 -34.94 -5.63 -43.72
CA ASN A 12 -35.78 -4.49 -43.33
C ASN A 12 -34.95 -3.22 -43.00
N LYS A 13 -35.55 -2.10 -43.40
CA LYS A 13 -35.24 -0.66 -43.22
C LYS A 13 -34.23 -0.30 -42.10
N LYS A 14 -33.17 0.46 -42.45
CA LYS A 14 -32.38 1.25 -41.49
C LYS A 14 -33.31 2.18 -40.69
N SER A 15 -33.27 2.11 -39.37
CA SER A 15 -33.58 3.25 -38.48
C SER A 15 -32.48 4.32 -38.65
N LYS A 16 -32.79 5.58 -38.32
CA LYS A 16 -31.93 6.73 -38.66
C LYS A 16 -31.29 7.40 -37.44
N ASP A 17 -31.61 6.89 -36.26
CA ASP A 17 -31.61 7.64 -35.00
C ASP A 17 -30.32 7.45 -34.19
N ALA A 18 -29.40 6.62 -34.70
CA ALA A 18 -28.11 6.31 -34.07
C ALA A 18 -26.95 7.22 -34.55
N GLU A 19 -27.10 7.87 -35.71
CA GLU A 19 -26.04 8.72 -36.30
C GLU A 19 -26.02 10.11 -35.60
N ASP A 20 -27.19 10.69 -35.29
CA ASP A 20 -27.29 12.01 -34.63
C ASP A 20 -26.60 12.02 -33.26
N ILE A 21 -26.76 10.95 -32.46
CA ILE A 21 -26.20 10.81 -31.11
C ILE A 21 -24.66 10.87 -31.11
N LEU A 22 -24.01 10.41 -32.19
CA LEU A 22 -22.55 10.47 -32.32
C LEU A 22 -22.04 11.90 -32.61
N SER A 23 -22.86 12.77 -33.22
CA SER A 23 -22.45 14.12 -33.61
C SER A 23 -22.29 15.10 -32.43
N GLU A 24 -22.99 14.87 -31.32
CA GLU A 24 -23.05 15.80 -30.17
C GLU A 24 -21.86 15.66 -29.18
N PHE A 25 -21.02 14.63 -29.35
CA PHE A 25 -19.92 14.33 -28.43
C PHE A 25 -18.58 14.99 -28.82
N ASP A 26 -18.25 15.09 -30.11
CA ASP A 26 -16.94 15.60 -30.57
C ASP A 26 -16.75 17.12 -30.39
N SER A 27 -17.84 17.89 -30.27
CA SER A 27 -17.78 19.37 -30.28
C SER A 27 -17.28 20.02 -28.97
N ARG A 28 -16.78 19.25 -27.99
CA ARG A 28 -16.39 19.77 -26.66
C ARG A 28 -14.91 19.66 -26.28
N ASN A 29 -14.07 18.95 -27.03
CA ASN A 29 -12.65 18.77 -26.71
C ASN A 29 -11.72 19.65 -27.56
N LYS A 30 -11.74 20.96 -27.30
CA LYS A 30 -10.69 21.90 -27.75
C LYS A 30 -9.89 22.38 -26.53
N PRO A 31 -8.61 22.02 -26.37
CA PRO A 31 -7.79 22.57 -25.29
C PRO A 31 -7.46 24.05 -25.57
N GLU A 32 -7.70 24.91 -24.58
CA GLU A 32 -7.13 26.26 -24.55
C GLU A 32 -5.68 26.22 -24.03
N PRO A 33 -4.82 27.15 -24.46
CA PRO A 33 -3.46 27.25 -23.96
C PRO A 33 -3.44 27.82 -22.54
N THR A 34 -2.99 27.02 -21.57
CA THR A 34 -2.83 27.45 -20.18
C THR A 34 -1.73 28.53 -20.07
N PRO A 35 -1.98 29.66 -19.39
CA PRO A 35 -0.94 30.65 -19.12
C PRO A 35 0.09 30.14 -18.08
N GLU A 36 1.31 30.65 -18.19
CA GLU A 36 2.45 30.33 -17.33
C GLU A 36 2.33 30.97 -15.93
N PRO A 37 2.70 30.29 -14.83
CA PRO A 37 2.45 30.79 -13.47
C PRO A 37 3.53 31.77 -12.97
N GLU A 38 3.14 33.02 -12.71
CA GLU A 38 3.94 33.98 -11.94
C GLU A 38 3.96 33.63 -10.42
N PRO A 39 4.99 34.07 -9.65
CA PRO A 39 5.18 33.70 -8.24
C PRO A 39 4.54 34.67 -7.22
N THR A 40 4.64 34.30 -5.93
CA THR A 40 4.33 35.08 -4.69
C THR A 40 2.85 35.38 -4.35
N PRO A 41 2.47 35.65 -3.07
CA PRO A 41 3.11 35.31 -1.78
C PRO A 41 2.14 34.61 -0.77
N GLU A 42 2.58 34.47 0.49
CA GLU A 42 1.96 33.71 1.61
C GLU A 42 0.65 34.29 2.20
N SER A 43 -0.18 33.42 2.83
CA SER A 43 -0.77 33.72 4.16
C SER A 43 -1.39 32.52 4.90
N LYS A 44 -0.62 32.00 5.89
CA LYS A 44 -0.94 31.40 7.21
C LYS A 44 -2.29 30.74 7.54
N SER A 45 -2.18 29.59 8.22
CA SER A 45 -3.15 29.05 9.21
C SER A 45 -2.42 28.33 10.35
N ASP A 46 -2.02 29.07 11.39
CA ASP A 46 -1.53 28.56 12.68
C ASP A 46 -2.74 28.30 13.64
N SER A 47 -2.72 27.54 14.75
CA SER A 47 -1.74 26.69 15.46
C SER A 47 -2.51 25.86 16.53
N VAL A 48 -2.02 24.87 17.29
CA VAL A 48 -0.68 24.24 17.39
C VAL A 48 -0.86 22.71 17.09
N ASN A 49 -0.62 21.65 17.88
CA ASN A 49 -0.01 21.41 19.20
C ASN A 49 0.60 19.99 19.27
N ASP A 50 1.93 19.89 19.20
CA ASP A 50 2.72 18.70 19.56
C ASP A 50 3.74 19.11 20.63
N ASN A 51 3.62 18.57 21.85
CA ASN A 51 4.51 18.93 22.96
C ASN A 51 4.95 17.72 23.80
N ASN A 52 6.23 17.38 23.62
CA ASN A 52 7.15 16.88 24.65
C ASN A 52 6.91 15.49 25.30
N ASN A 53 7.51 14.51 24.65
CA ASN A 53 8.66 13.77 25.21
C ASN A 53 8.49 13.10 26.59
N SER A 54 8.24 11.79 26.57
CA SER A 54 8.87 10.87 27.53
C SER A 54 9.71 9.82 26.81
N LYS A 55 11.01 9.91 27.04
CA LYS A 55 12.08 8.98 26.66
C LYS A 55 11.65 7.51 26.70
N GLN A 56 11.86 6.78 25.60
CA GLN A 56 12.85 5.70 25.63
C GLN A 56 13.51 5.51 24.26
N SER A 57 14.46 6.39 23.93
CA SER A 57 15.56 6.01 23.05
C SER A 57 16.50 5.08 23.85
N SER A 58 16.13 3.81 23.94
CA SER A 58 17.12 2.78 24.22
C SER A 58 17.85 2.51 22.91
N ASN A 59 18.97 3.21 22.70
CA ASN A 59 19.99 2.86 21.70
C ASN A 59 20.71 1.57 22.13
N SER A 60 19.96 0.50 22.34
CA SER A 60 20.45 -0.87 22.19
C SER A 60 20.45 -1.15 20.69
N THR A 61 21.52 -0.78 19.99
CA THR A 61 21.89 -1.40 18.71
C THR A 61 22.38 -2.82 18.97
N GLU A 62 21.54 -3.61 19.62
CA GLU A 62 21.63 -5.05 19.65
C GLU A 62 21.15 -5.58 18.30
N ASP A 63 21.79 -6.64 17.85
CA ASP A 63 21.56 -7.30 16.56
C ASP A 63 20.22 -8.07 16.51
N ARG A 64 19.10 -7.40 16.80
CA ARG A 64 17.77 -7.98 16.79
C ARG A 64 17.21 -8.04 15.37
N ASP A 65 16.94 -9.25 14.90
CA ASP A 65 16.34 -9.61 13.60
C ASP A 65 14.85 -9.23 13.51
N VAL A 66 14.45 -8.10 14.12
CA VAL A 66 13.04 -7.77 14.42
C VAL A 66 12.71 -6.33 14.03
N ILE A 67 11.80 -6.18 13.06
CA ILE A 67 11.29 -4.89 12.56
C ILE A 67 9.90 -4.61 13.15
N PHE A 68 9.79 -3.63 14.04
CA PHE A 68 8.52 -3.21 14.65
C PHE A 68 7.78 -2.18 13.79
N VAL A 69 6.60 -2.54 13.27
CA VAL A 69 5.78 -1.67 12.40
C VAL A 69 4.88 -0.75 13.23
N GLY A 70 5.02 0.55 12.97
CA GLY A 70 4.36 1.65 13.68
C GLY A 70 3.86 2.73 12.71
N THR A 71 4.01 4.01 13.07
CA THR A 71 3.44 5.14 12.33
C THR A 71 4.21 5.59 11.08
N LYS A 72 5.44 5.10 10.85
CA LYS A 72 6.30 5.58 9.75
C LYS A 72 5.76 5.13 8.37
N PRO A 73 6.17 5.78 7.25
CA PRO A 73 5.79 5.35 5.91
C PRO A 73 6.19 3.91 5.58
N LEU A 74 5.42 3.26 4.70
CA LEU A 74 5.63 1.86 4.27
C LEU A 74 7.09 1.56 3.87
N MET A 75 7.65 2.40 3.00
CA MET A 75 9.02 2.24 2.46
C MET A 75 10.11 2.27 3.54
N THR A 76 9.87 2.92 4.69
CA THR A 76 10.84 2.94 5.79
C THR A 76 11.04 1.54 6.39
N TYR A 77 9.96 0.79 6.55
CA TYR A 77 10.02 -0.58 7.06
C TYR A 77 10.61 -1.54 6.03
N VAL A 78 10.21 -1.42 4.76
CA VAL A 78 10.79 -2.21 3.65
C VAL A 78 12.31 -2.04 3.61
N SER A 79 12.80 -0.80 3.60
CA SER A 79 14.24 -0.50 3.54
C SER A 79 14.98 -1.12 4.73
N ALA A 80 14.46 -0.94 5.94
CA ALA A 80 15.05 -1.51 7.15
C ALA A 80 15.08 -3.06 7.12
N THR A 81 14.01 -3.72 6.68
CA THR A 81 13.97 -5.19 6.54
C THR A 81 14.98 -5.68 5.52
N LEU A 82 15.09 -5.01 4.35
CA LEU A 82 16.08 -5.37 3.33
C LEU A 82 17.52 -5.14 3.79
N THR A 83 17.78 -4.08 4.58
CA THR A 83 19.09 -3.83 5.20
C THR A 83 19.44 -4.88 6.25
N GLN A 84 18.47 -5.43 6.98
CA GLN A 84 18.73 -6.57 7.88
C GLN A 84 18.96 -7.87 7.08
N LEU A 85 18.12 -8.17 6.08
CA LEU A 85 18.23 -9.37 5.23
C LEU A 85 19.53 -9.43 4.39
N SER A 86 20.22 -8.32 4.14
CA SER A 86 21.56 -8.37 3.52
C SER A 86 22.66 -8.91 4.45
N THR A 87 22.39 -8.99 5.76
CA THR A 87 23.30 -9.50 6.80
C THR A 87 22.83 -10.79 7.48
N ARG A 88 21.59 -11.21 7.24
CA ARG A 88 20.86 -12.25 7.99
C ARG A 88 20.04 -13.13 7.06
N SER A 89 19.94 -14.42 7.38
CA SER A 89 19.08 -15.36 6.64
C SER A 89 17.58 -15.09 6.82
N THR A 90 17.18 -14.49 7.95
CA THR A 90 15.80 -14.33 8.40
C THR A 90 15.60 -13.00 9.11
N VAL A 91 14.42 -12.37 8.96
CA VAL A 91 13.98 -11.19 9.71
C VAL A 91 12.48 -11.27 10.02
N THR A 92 12.11 -11.06 11.29
CA THR A 92 10.72 -11.02 11.76
C THR A 92 10.16 -9.60 11.68
N ILE A 93 9.06 -9.40 10.95
CA ILE A 93 8.27 -8.16 11.01
C ILE A 93 7.18 -8.33 12.08
N LYS A 94 7.18 -7.47 13.11
CA LYS A 94 6.19 -7.51 14.21
C LYS A 94 5.27 -6.29 14.18
N ALA A 95 3.96 -6.52 14.37
CA ALA A 95 2.95 -5.46 14.39
C ALA A 95 1.78 -5.78 15.34
N ARG A 96 1.01 -4.74 15.68
CA ARG A 96 -0.18 -4.86 16.53
C ARG A 96 -1.35 -3.97 16.09
N GLY A 97 -2.58 -4.45 16.29
CA GLY A 97 -3.82 -3.76 15.96
C GLY A 97 -3.83 -3.22 14.52
N LYS A 98 -4.19 -1.94 14.35
CA LYS A 98 -4.28 -1.26 13.04
C LYS A 98 -2.98 -1.31 12.19
N ARG A 99 -1.82 -1.64 12.76
CA ARG A 99 -0.55 -1.76 12.01
C ARG A 99 -0.29 -3.15 11.42
N ILE A 100 -1.14 -4.14 11.71
CA ILE A 100 -1.02 -5.49 11.12
C ILE A 100 -1.13 -5.45 9.60
N THR A 101 -2.11 -4.71 9.04
CA THR A 101 -2.24 -4.54 7.57
C THR A 101 -0.95 -4.01 6.96
N GLN A 102 -0.36 -2.97 7.57
CA GLN A 102 0.90 -2.38 7.10
C GLN A 102 2.09 -3.36 7.16
N ALA A 103 2.12 -4.31 8.10
CA ALA A 103 3.15 -5.35 8.13
C ALA A 103 2.97 -6.39 7.01
N VAL A 104 1.72 -6.76 6.71
CA VAL A 104 1.38 -7.60 5.55
C VAL A 104 1.74 -6.89 4.24
N ASP A 105 1.50 -5.58 4.14
CA ASP A 105 1.91 -4.78 2.98
C ASP A 105 3.44 -4.79 2.80
N VAL A 106 4.22 -4.64 3.88
CA VAL A 106 5.70 -4.70 3.83
C VAL A 106 6.17 -6.08 3.37
N SER A 107 5.67 -7.17 3.96
CA SER A 107 6.14 -8.52 3.63
C SER A 107 5.77 -8.92 2.20
N GLN A 108 4.54 -8.62 1.78
CA GLN A 108 4.08 -8.83 0.41
C GLN A 108 4.89 -8.01 -0.60
N MET A 109 5.25 -6.75 -0.29
CA MET A 109 6.02 -5.93 -1.21
C MET A 109 7.49 -6.37 -1.31
N ILE A 110 8.08 -6.92 -0.25
CA ILE A 110 9.43 -7.51 -0.28
C ILE A 110 9.43 -8.73 -1.21
N VAL A 111 8.60 -9.75 -0.93
CA VAL A 111 8.53 -10.96 -1.76
C VAL A 111 8.23 -10.61 -3.23
N LYS A 112 7.22 -9.78 -3.50
CA LYS A 112 6.80 -9.47 -4.88
C LYS A 112 7.74 -8.58 -5.69
N ARG A 113 8.67 -7.85 -5.05
CA ARG A 113 9.66 -7.01 -5.76
C ARG A 113 11.08 -7.57 -5.75
N MET A 114 11.38 -8.49 -4.84
CA MET A 114 12.68 -9.13 -4.68
C MET A 114 12.62 -10.63 -5.02
N ASP A 115 11.67 -11.02 -5.87
CA ASP A 115 11.47 -12.39 -6.36
C ASP A 115 12.75 -13.00 -6.92
N SER A 116 13.51 -12.22 -7.71
CA SER A 116 14.84 -12.58 -8.23
C SER A 116 15.95 -12.75 -7.19
N VAL A 117 15.71 -12.37 -5.92
CA VAL A 117 16.62 -12.56 -4.79
C VAL A 117 16.25 -13.80 -3.97
N GLY A 118 15.05 -14.36 -4.16
CA GLY A 118 14.57 -15.55 -3.45
C GLY A 118 14.09 -15.31 -2.02
N TYR A 119 13.57 -14.12 -1.69
CA TYR A 119 12.96 -13.89 -0.38
C TYR A 119 11.54 -14.47 -0.31
N VAL A 120 11.27 -15.25 0.73
CA VAL A 120 9.99 -15.93 0.99
C VAL A 120 9.48 -15.59 2.39
N ILE A 121 8.16 -15.68 2.59
CA ILE A 121 7.58 -15.70 3.94
C ILE A 121 7.67 -17.15 4.44
N SER A 122 8.40 -17.37 5.54
CA SER A 122 8.64 -18.71 6.10
C SER A 122 7.69 -19.08 7.24
N ASP A 123 7.20 -18.11 8.01
CA ASP A 123 6.23 -18.32 9.08
C ASP A 123 5.36 -17.06 9.33
N VAL A 124 4.15 -17.26 9.85
CA VAL A 124 3.21 -16.20 10.26
C VAL A 124 2.53 -16.59 11.56
N ARG A 125 2.93 -15.93 12.66
CA ARG A 125 2.41 -16.16 14.01
C ARG A 125 1.44 -15.03 14.39
N ILE A 126 0.26 -15.40 14.91
CA ILE A 126 -0.80 -14.46 15.32
C ILE A 126 -1.15 -14.72 16.78
N SER A 127 -1.27 -13.65 17.57
CA SER A 127 -1.60 -13.72 19.01
C SER A 127 -2.46 -12.51 19.41
N SER A 128 -2.64 -12.29 20.72
CA SER A 128 -3.26 -11.08 21.27
C SER A 128 -2.69 -10.76 22.65
N ASP A 129 -2.16 -9.55 22.78
CA ASP A 129 -1.54 -9.07 24.03
C ASP A 129 -2.58 -8.31 24.85
N SER A 130 -2.67 -8.54 26.16
CA SER A 130 -3.42 -7.64 27.05
C SER A 130 -2.59 -6.40 27.34
N LEU A 131 -3.11 -5.23 26.95
CA LEU A 131 -2.46 -3.93 27.18
C LEU A 131 -3.31 -3.07 28.10
N THR A 132 -2.70 -2.55 29.16
CA THR A 132 -3.31 -1.51 29.99
C THR A 132 -3.41 -0.21 29.20
N SER A 133 -4.62 0.35 29.14
CA SER A 133 -4.91 1.60 28.46
C SER A 133 -4.84 2.80 29.41
N GLN A 134 -4.96 4.03 28.88
CA GLN A 134 -4.86 5.27 29.66
C GLN A 134 -5.95 5.39 30.74
N ASP A 135 -7.11 4.74 30.56
CA ASP A 135 -8.18 4.64 31.56
C ASP A 135 -7.98 3.51 32.58
N GLY A 136 -6.76 2.95 32.67
CA GLY A 136 -6.38 1.87 33.59
C GLY A 136 -6.95 0.50 33.24
N LYS A 137 -7.82 0.40 32.21
CA LYS A 137 -8.46 -0.86 31.81
C LYS A 137 -7.54 -1.67 30.92
N GLN A 138 -7.50 -2.98 31.16
CA GLN A 138 -6.90 -3.92 30.21
C GLN A 138 -7.77 -4.01 28.94
N ARG A 139 -7.12 -4.05 27.77
CA ARG A 139 -7.74 -4.32 26.48
C ARG A 139 -6.84 -5.25 25.68
N ASN A 140 -7.41 -6.32 25.12
CA ASN A 140 -6.69 -7.22 24.23
C ASN A 140 -6.43 -6.51 22.90
N VAL A 141 -5.19 -6.59 22.40
CA VAL A 141 -4.79 -6.06 21.09
C VAL A 141 -4.10 -7.16 20.30
N SER A 142 -4.68 -7.52 19.16
CA SER A 142 -4.11 -8.53 18.28
C SER A 142 -2.69 -8.19 17.85
N THR A 143 -1.84 -9.21 17.84
CA THR A 143 -0.43 -9.14 17.44
C THR A 143 -0.15 -10.09 16.28
N MET A 144 0.78 -9.73 15.41
CA MET A 144 1.24 -10.55 14.30
C MET A 144 2.76 -10.45 14.17
N GLU A 145 3.39 -11.58 13.91
CA GLU A 145 4.79 -11.73 13.56
C GLU A 145 4.87 -12.44 12.20
N ILE A 146 5.63 -11.90 11.26
CA ILE A 146 5.82 -12.45 9.90
C ILE A 146 7.31 -12.65 9.71
N ASP A 147 7.76 -13.89 9.55
CA ASP A 147 9.16 -14.18 9.25
C ASP A 147 9.38 -14.17 7.74
N ILE A 148 10.34 -13.36 7.31
CA ILE A 148 10.86 -13.37 5.94
C ILE A 148 12.25 -13.97 5.97
N SER A 149 12.51 -14.95 5.12
CA SER A 149 13.83 -15.58 4.98
C SER A 149 14.24 -15.68 3.51
N LYS A 150 15.52 -15.94 3.28
CA LYS A 150 16.04 -16.26 1.94
C LYS A 150 15.98 -17.77 1.68
N ASN A 151 15.52 -18.14 0.49
CA ASN A 151 15.52 -19.51 -0.06
C ASN A 151 16.79 -19.78 -0.90
#